data_AF-A0A645JIB5-F1
#
_entry.id   AF-A0A645JIB5-F1
#
_cell.length_a   1.000
_cell.length_b   1.000
_cell.length_c   1.000
_cell.angle_alpha   90.00
_cell.angle_beta   90.00
_cell.angle_gamma   90.00
#
_symmetry.space_group_name_H-M   'P 1'
#
loop_
_entity.id
_entity.type
_entity.pdbx_description
1 polymer ?
#
loop_
_entity_poly.entity_id
_entity_poly.type
_entity_poly.pdbx_seq_one_letter_code
_entity_poly.pdbx_strand_id
1 'polypeptide(L)'
;MFEKKANLEEVCERYYDFYNSQSGVYRSATIALYNTEKLETLASVCRNIFAANRDKLPALPVKNIQGYFRLNKHWFYDLEDFVSQFASQEELLQFNNALSQVVTTKFYTPIFLDLTISRYSGISTYVPSNGSAYLDNYYKGYKWNTATQMIK
;
A
#
# COMPACT_ATOMS: atom_id res chain seq x y z
N MET A 1 19.83 -24.77 10.81
CA MET A 1 21.00 -23.93 11.13
C MET A 1 20.73 -22.56 10.54
N PHE A 2 20.80 -21.48 11.31
CA PHE A 2 20.54 -20.13 10.80
C PHE A 2 21.74 -19.61 9.99
N GLU A 3 21.49 -18.89 8.89
CA GLU A 3 22.53 -18.25 8.08
C GLU A 3 23.15 -17.03 8.80
N LYS A 4 24.41 -16.70 8.49
CA LYS A 4 25.09 -15.52 9.04
C LYS A 4 24.52 -14.19 8.56
N LYS A 5 23.91 -14.16 7.38
CA LYS A 5 23.18 -13.02 6.83
C LYS A 5 21.73 -13.45 6.64
N ALA A 6 20.78 -12.67 7.13
CA ALA A 6 19.37 -12.98 6.93
C ALA A 6 19.00 -12.84 5.45
N ASN A 7 18.54 -13.92 4.83
CA ASN A 7 17.92 -13.90 3.51
C ASN A 7 16.42 -13.60 3.66
N LEU A 8 16.09 -12.31 3.83
CA LEU A 8 14.71 -11.88 4.07
C LEU A 8 13.79 -12.12 2.86
N GLU A 9 14.33 -12.15 1.66
CA GLU A 9 13.59 -12.47 0.42
C GLU A 9 13.14 -13.93 0.45
N GLU A 10 14.03 -14.86 0.78
CA GLU A 10 13.70 -16.28 0.93
C GLU A 10 12.71 -16.54 2.07
N VAL A 11 12.78 -15.77 3.16
CA VAL A 11 11.76 -15.84 4.23
C VAL A 11 10.38 -15.45 3.67
N CYS A 12 10.31 -14.40 2.83
CA CYS A 12 9.07 -13.97 2.20
C CYS A 12 8.54 -15.04 1.23
N GLU A 13 9.43 -15.63 0.42
CA GLU A 13 9.10 -16.70 -0.52
C GLU A 13 8.58 -17.95 0.21
N ARG A 14 9.29 -18.44 1.25
CA ARG A 14 8.87 -19.61 2.04
C ARG A 14 7.54 -19.40 2.74
N TYR A 15 7.29 -18.20 3.27
CA TYR A 15 5.98 -17.84 3.84
C TYR A 15 4.89 -17.92 2.77
N TYR A 16 5.13 -17.32 1.61
CA TYR A 16 4.17 -17.31 0.52
C TYR A 16 3.88 -18.73 0.02
N ASP A 17 4.91 -19.53 -0.25
CA ASP A 17 4.78 -20.89 -0.77
C ASP A 17 3.99 -21.78 0.18
N PHE A 18 4.26 -21.69 1.49
CA PHE A 18 3.55 -22.46 2.49
C PHE A 18 2.04 -22.19 2.46
N TYR A 19 1.63 -20.92 2.42
CA TYR A 19 0.21 -20.57 2.36
C TYR A 19 -0.38 -20.82 0.97
N ASN A 20 0.36 -20.54 -0.10
CA ASN A 20 -0.11 -20.74 -1.46
C ASN A 20 -0.33 -22.24 -1.80
N SER A 21 0.38 -23.16 -1.13
CA SER A 21 0.16 -24.61 -1.26
C SER A 21 -1.06 -25.13 -0.50
N GLN A 22 -1.67 -24.30 0.36
CA GLN A 22 -2.89 -24.69 1.08
C GLN A 22 -4.11 -24.67 0.14
N SER A 23 -5.27 -25.03 0.67
CA SER A 23 -6.54 -25.04 -0.06
C SER A 23 -7.62 -24.24 0.67
N GLY A 24 -8.62 -23.80 -0.09
CA GLY A 24 -9.73 -22.99 0.43
C GLY A 24 -9.24 -21.72 1.11
N VAL A 25 -9.86 -21.36 2.25
CA VAL A 25 -9.56 -20.15 3.02
C VAL A 25 -8.12 -20.12 3.56
N TYR A 26 -7.45 -21.26 3.65
CA TYR A 26 -6.06 -21.34 4.12
C TYR A 26 -5.07 -20.94 3.02
N ARG A 27 -5.49 -20.90 1.75
CA ARG A 27 -4.68 -20.39 0.64
C ARG A 27 -4.71 -18.87 0.61
N SER A 28 -4.17 -18.25 1.65
CA SER A 28 -4.34 -16.82 1.91
C SER A 28 -3.09 -16.22 2.52
N ALA A 29 -2.34 -15.52 1.70
CA ALA A 29 -1.13 -14.83 2.11
C ALA A 29 -0.97 -13.50 1.38
N THR A 30 -0.54 -12.50 2.12
CA THR A 30 0.10 -11.29 1.62
C THR A 30 1.37 -11.08 2.44
N ILE A 31 2.47 -10.73 1.78
CA ILE A 31 3.72 -10.37 2.42
C ILE A 31 4.48 -9.37 1.55
N ALA A 32 5.24 -8.49 2.18
CA ALA A 32 6.12 -7.54 1.50
C ALA A 32 7.36 -7.25 2.36
N LEU A 33 8.49 -7.06 1.70
CA LEU A 33 9.77 -6.67 2.27
C LEU A 33 10.07 -5.23 1.88
N TYR A 34 10.55 -4.45 2.86
CA TYR A 34 10.77 -3.02 2.69
C TYR A 34 12.23 -2.63 2.91
N ASN A 35 12.78 -1.85 1.97
CA ASN A 35 13.98 -1.05 2.18
C ASN A 35 13.58 0.32 2.78
N THR A 36 13.73 0.45 4.09
CA THR A 36 13.29 1.64 4.82
C THR A 36 14.12 2.89 4.51
N GLU A 37 15.36 2.74 4.02
CA GLU A 37 16.21 3.88 3.62
C GLU A 37 15.62 4.67 2.46
N LYS A 38 14.68 4.07 1.70
CA LYS A 38 14.05 4.68 0.52
C LYS A 38 12.69 5.30 0.82
N LEU A 39 12.20 5.19 2.05
CA LEU A 39 10.87 5.71 2.44
C LEU A 39 10.77 7.24 2.30
N GLU A 40 11.84 7.98 2.59
CA GLU A 40 11.86 9.44 2.44
C GLU A 40 11.72 9.86 0.96
N THR A 41 12.37 9.13 0.05
CA THR A 41 12.23 9.34 -1.39
C THR A 41 10.80 9.10 -1.85
N LEU A 42 10.18 7.99 -1.44
CA LEU A 42 8.78 7.70 -1.76
C LEU A 42 7.85 8.77 -1.18
N ALA A 43 8.06 9.19 0.06
CA ALA A 43 7.25 10.23 0.70
C ALA A 43 7.34 11.57 -0.05
N SER A 44 8.54 11.94 -0.52
CA SER A 44 8.75 13.16 -1.32
C SER A 44 8.02 13.11 -2.66
N VAL A 45 8.05 11.96 -3.35
CA VAL A 45 7.31 11.78 -4.60
C VAL A 45 5.80 11.86 -4.35
N CYS A 46 5.29 11.15 -3.33
CA CYS A 46 3.90 11.24 -2.92
C CYS A 46 3.49 12.67 -2.58
N ARG A 47 4.34 13.44 -1.88
CA ARG A 47 4.07 14.84 -1.55
C ARG A 47 3.83 15.69 -2.79
N ASN A 48 4.70 15.55 -3.80
CA ASN A 48 4.58 16.30 -5.04
C ASN A 48 3.27 15.96 -5.77
N ILE A 49 2.95 14.66 -5.88
CA ILE A 49 1.73 14.19 -6.55
C ILE A 49 0.47 14.67 -5.78
N PHE A 50 0.45 14.56 -4.44
CA PHE A 50 -0.68 15.01 -3.62
C PHE A 50 -0.83 16.53 -3.59
N ALA A 51 0.25 17.29 -3.81
CA ALA A 51 0.19 18.73 -3.98
C ALA A 51 -0.40 19.09 -5.35
N ALA A 52 0.05 18.44 -6.43
CA ALA A 52 -0.41 18.69 -7.79
C ALA A 52 -1.88 18.27 -8.02
N ASN A 53 -2.34 17.25 -7.31
CA ASN A 53 -3.68 16.67 -7.48
C ASN A 53 -4.64 16.93 -6.30
N ARG A 54 -4.38 17.99 -5.52
CA ARG A 54 -5.08 18.26 -4.25
C ARG A 54 -6.61 18.22 -4.37
N ASP A 55 -7.15 18.86 -5.39
CA ASP A 55 -8.59 19.03 -5.56
C ASP A 55 -9.32 17.72 -5.89
N LYS A 56 -8.58 16.70 -6.37
CA LYS A 56 -9.12 15.39 -6.71
C LYS A 56 -9.27 14.48 -5.49
N LEU A 57 -8.41 14.63 -4.47
CA LEU A 57 -8.32 13.71 -3.32
C LEU A 57 -9.63 13.52 -2.54
N PRO A 58 -10.44 14.57 -2.24
CA PRO A 58 -11.65 14.40 -1.42
C PRO A 58 -12.80 13.68 -2.12
N ALA A 59 -12.81 13.66 -3.46
CA ALA A 59 -13.94 13.16 -4.25
C ALA A 59 -13.69 11.78 -4.89
N LEU A 60 -12.62 11.09 -4.50
CA LEU A 60 -12.24 9.82 -5.14
C LEU A 60 -13.26 8.72 -4.86
N PRO A 61 -13.69 7.97 -5.90
CA PRO A 61 -14.61 6.84 -5.75
C PRO A 61 -13.88 5.65 -5.12
N VAL A 62 -13.91 5.56 -3.79
CA VAL A 62 -13.14 4.56 -3.01
C VAL A 62 -13.47 3.10 -3.33
N LYS A 63 -14.64 2.84 -3.93
CA LYS A 63 -15.03 1.52 -4.43
C LYS A 63 -14.14 1.00 -5.56
N ASN A 64 -13.42 1.89 -6.24
CA ASN A 64 -12.50 1.56 -7.34
C ASN A 64 -11.09 1.25 -6.83
N ILE A 65 -10.82 1.49 -5.55
CA ILE A 65 -9.51 1.28 -4.95
C ILE A 65 -9.54 -0.06 -4.22
N GLN A 66 -8.56 -0.92 -4.48
CA GLN A 66 -8.37 -2.17 -3.77
C GLN A 66 -8.26 -1.91 -2.27
N GLY A 67 -9.24 -2.43 -1.51
CA GLY A 67 -9.21 -2.47 -0.06
C GLY A 67 -8.46 -3.70 0.44
N TYR A 68 -7.77 -3.56 1.56
CA TYR A 68 -7.19 -4.65 2.37
C TYR A 68 -7.92 -4.75 3.71
N PHE A 69 -9.25 -4.77 3.67
CA PHE A 69 -10.08 -4.85 4.85
C PHE A 69 -11.28 -5.76 4.62
N ARG A 70 -11.83 -6.22 5.73
CA ARG A 70 -13.04 -7.04 5.79
C ARG A 70 -14.02 -6.38 6.76
N LEU A 71 -15.24 -6.90 6.84
CA LEU A 71 -16.23 -6.50 7.85
C LEU A 71 -16.55 -4.98 7.85
N ASN A 72 -16.58 -4.38 6.65
CA ASN A 72 -16.93 -2.97 6.44
C ASN A 72 -16.05 -1.97 7.22
N LYS A 73 -14.79 -2.35 7.48
CA LYS A 73 -13.85 -1.56 8.28
C LYS A 73 -13.13 -0.47 7.48
N HIS A 74 -12.97 -0.61 6.16
CA HIS A 74 -12.54 0.47 5.25
C HIS A 74 -11.29 1.29 5.61
N TRP A 75 -10.34 0.74 6.38
CA TRP A 75 -9.21 1.52 6.89
C TRP A 75 -7.97 1.51 6.01
N PHE A 76 -7.78 0.44 5.23
CA PHE A 76 -6.52 0.14 4.54
C PHE A 76 -6.76 -0.09 3.05
N TYR A 77 -6.23 0.77 2.21
CA TYR A 77 -6.32 0.67 0.75
C TYR A 77 -4.94 0.48 0.13
N ASP A 78 -4.86 -0.16 -1.02
CA ASP A 78 -3.62 -0.25 -1.80
C ASP A 78 -3.10 1.14 -2.17
N LEU A 79 -1.83 1.43 -1.82
CA LEU A 79 -1.23 2.75 -2.06
C LEU A 79 -1.05 3.07 -3.55
N GLU A 80 -0.60 2.12 -4.37
CA GLU A 80 -0.43 2.33 -5.82
C GLU A 80 -1.78 2.52 -6.50
N ASP A 81 -2.75 1.67 -6.16
CA ASP A 81 -4.09 1.75 -6.74
C ASP A 81 -4.76 3.08 -6.38
N PHE A 82 -4.58 3.56 -5.15
CA PHE A 82 -5.02 4.89 -4.72
C PHE A 82 -4.38 6.01 -5.56
N VAL A 83 -3.05 6.04 -5.68
CA VAL A 83 -2.33 7.07 -6.47
C VAL A 83 -2.76 7.04 -7.94
N SER A 84 -2.97 5.85 -8.50
CA SER A 84 -3.39 5.66 -9.89
C SER A 84 -4.75 6.27 -10.22
N GLN A 85 -5.61 6.52 -9.22
CA GLN A 85 -6.94 7.10 -9.46
C GLN A 85 -6.89 8.56 -9.94
N PHE A 86 -5.78 9.27 -9.71
CA PHE A 86 -5.70 10.71 -9.99
C PHE A 86 -4.40 11.20 -10.61
N ALA A 87 -3.32 10.42 -10.48
CA ALA A 87 -2.02 10.75 -11.04
C ALA A 87 -2.03 10.74 -12.58
N SER A 88 -1.23 11.59 -13.21
CA SER A 88 -0.89 11.47 -14.63
C SER A 88 -0.03 10.22 -14.88
N GLN A 89 0.17 9.86 -16.15
CA GLN A 89 1.04 8.74 -16.52
C GLN A 89 2.47 8.97 -16.04
N GLU A 90 3.00 10.20 -16.18
CA GLU A 90 4.34 10.58 -15.74
C GLU A 90 4.47 10.54 -14.21
N GLU A 91 3.47 11.06 -13.49
CA GLU A 91 3.42 11.00 -12.03
C GLU A 91 3.39 9.55 -11.53
N LEU A 92 2.59 8.69 -12.17
CA LEU A 92 2.50 7.28 -11.82
C LEU A 92 3.81 6.53 -12.10
N LEU A 93 4.51 6.86 -13.19
CA LEU A 93 5.85 6.32 -13.47
C LEU A 93 6.87 6.73 -12.39
N GLN A 94 6.87 8.00 -11.98
CA GLN A 94 7.74 8.47 -10.89
C GLN A 94 7.42 7.78 -9.56
N PHE A 95 6.14 7.64 -9.25
CA PHE A 95 5.66 6.94 -8.07
C PHE A 95 6.10 5.47 -8.09
N ASN A 96 5.87 4.74 -9.18
CA ASN A 96 6.22 3.32 -9.31
C ASN A 96 7.73 3.09 -9.21
N ASN A 97 8.55 4.00 -9.76
CA ASN A 97 10.00 3.95 -9.61
C ASN A 97 10.46 4.17 -8.16
N ALA A 98 9.80 5.05 -7.40
CA ALA A 98 10.12 5.24 -5.99
C ALA A 98 9.61 4.08 -5.13
N LEU A 99 8.41 3.56 -5.44
CA LEU A 99 7.80 2.44 -4.72
C LEU A 99 8.62 1.16 -4.87
N SER A 100 9.15 0.86 -6.05
CA SER A 100 9.97 -0.33 -6.29
C SER A 100 11.31 -0.33 -5.53
N GLN A 101 11.81 0.86 -5.16
CA GLN A 101 12.98 0.98 -4.28
C GLN A 101 12.64 0.74 -2.81
N VAL A 102 11.39 0.95 -2.41
CA VAL A 102 10.89 0.66 -1.05
C VAL A 102 10.45 -0.79 -0.96
N VAL A 103 9.54 -1.25 -1.80
CA VAL A 103 9.00 -2.62 -1.77
C VAL A 103 9.85 -3.52 -2.66
N THR A 104 10.90 -4.08 -2.08
CA THR A 104 11.90 -4.88 -2.81
C THR A 104 11.40 -6.30 -3.13
N THR A 105 10.47 -6.81 -2.33
CA THR A 105 9.84 -8.12 -2.52
C THR A 105 8.40 -8.04 -2.09
N LYS A 106 7.49 -8.67 -2.84
CA LYS A 106 6.08 -8.77 -2.47
C LYS A 106 5.45 -10.00 -3.08
N PHE A 107 4.65 -10.71 -2.29
CA PHE A 107 3.87 -11.86 -2.75
C PHE A 107 2.44 -11.76 -2.22
N TYR A 108 1.49 -12.24 -3.01
CA TYR A 108 0.09 -12.29 -2.64
C TYR A 108 -0.62 -13.46 -3.31
N THR A 109 -1.59 -14.04 -2.62
CA THR A 109 -2.58 -14.95 -3.22
C THR A 109 -3.72 -14.12 -3.81
N PRO A 110 -4.33 -14.54 -4.95
CA PRO A 110 -5.43 -13.80 -5.57
C PRO A 110 -6.67 -13.63 -4.67
N ILE A 111 -6.80 -14.50 -3.66
CA ILE A 111 -7.84 -14.43 -2.63
C ILE A 111 -7.12 -14.48 -1.27
N PHE A 112 -7.52 -13.59 -0.36
CA PHE A 112 -7.10 -13.57 1.04
C PHE A 112 -8.34 -13.68 1.94
N LEU A 113 -8.53 -14.85 2.55
CA LEU A 113 -9.75 -15.24 3.24
C LEU A 113 -10.97 -15.20 2.32
N ASP A 114 -11.75 -14.12 2.38
CA ASP A 114 -12.92 -13.83 1.53
C ASP A 114 -12.74 -12.54 0.70
N LEU A 115 -11.53 -11.98 0.67
CA LEU A 115 -11.17 -10.78 -0.06
C LEU A 115 -10.45 -11.13 -1.36
N THR A 116 -10.98 -10.69 -2.49
CA THR A 116 -10.25 -10.73 -3.78
C THR A 116 -9.20 -9.63 -3.83
N ILE A 117 -7.98 -9.98 -4.25
CA ILE A 117 -6.87 -9.06 -4.46
C ILE A 117 -6.55 -9.00 -5.95
N SER A 118 -6.96 -7.91 -6.61
CA SER A 118 -6.66 -7.63 -8.02
C SER A 118 -5.48 -6.66 -8.20
N ARG A 119 -5.17 -5.88 -7.16
CA ARG A 119 -4.02 -4.97 -7.08
C ARG A 119 -3.24 -5.22 -5.79
N TYR A 120 -1.92 -5.24 -5.87
CA TYR A 120 -1.08 -5.40 -4.69
C TYR A 120 0.24 -4.63 -4.82
N SER A 121 0.29 -3.43 -4.24
CA SER A 121 1.50 -2.63 -4.10
C SER A 121 2.43 -3.16 -3.01
N GLY A 122 1.87 -3.88 -2.03
CA GLY A 122 2.57 -4.31 -0.83
C GLY A 122 2.43 -3.32 0.33
N ILE A 123 1.94 -2.10 0.10
CA ILE A 123 1.76 -1.07 1.14
C ILE A 123 0.30 -0.63 1.16
N SER A 124 -0.24 -0.50 2.37
CA SER A 124 -1.56 0.09 2.57
C SER A 124 -1.49 1.57 2.93
N THR A 125 -2.53 2.32 2.58
CA THR A 125 -2.71 3.73 2.94
C THR A 125 -4.14 4.00 3.40
N TYR A 126 -4.28 5.08 4.17
CA TYR A 126 -5.56 5.72 4.41
C TYR A 126 -6.01 6.48 3.15
N VAL A 127 -7.33 6.53 2.92
CA VAL A 127 -7.95 7.28 1.81
C VAL A 127 -8.93 8.30 2.40
N PRO A 128 -8.65 9.62 2.31
CA PRO A 128 -9.47 10.64 2.96
C PRO A 128 -10.94 10.67 2.50
N SER A 129 -11.23 10.31 1.25
CA SER A 129 -12.61 10.33 0.74
C SER A 129 -13.54 9.26 1.33
N ASN A 130 -13.01 8.29 2.08
CA ASN A 130 -13.81 7.38 2.93
C ASN A 130 -13.54 7.60 4.42
N GLY A 131 -13.04 8.78 4.76
CA GLY A 131 -12.69 9.21 6.10
C GLY A 131 -13.84 9.83 6.88
N SER A 132 -13.49 10.36 8.04
CA SER A 132 -14.30 11.30 8.80
C SER A 132 -13.40 12.39 9.36
N ALA A 133 -13.96 13.55 9.74
CA ALA A 133 -13.17 14.63 10.33
C ALA A 133 -12.33 14.18 11.54
N TYR A 134 -12.84 13.23 12.33
CA TYR A 134 -12.09 12.63 13.44
C TYR A 134 -10.88 11.84 12.95
N LEU A 135 -11.07 10.97 11.94
CA LEU A 135 -10.03 10.12 11.39
C LEU A 135 -8.99 10.91 10.62
N ASP A 136 -9.41 11.92 9.88
CA ASP A 136 -8.52 12.83 9.16
C ASP A 136 -7.62 13.59 10.14
N ASN A 137 -8.20 14.14 11.21
CA ASN A 137 -7.43 14.83 12.25
C ASN A 137 -6.46 13.88 12.98
N TYR A 138 -6.88 12.64 13.24
CA TYR A 138 -6.00 11.64 13.82
C TYR A 138 -4.86 11.27 12.85
N TYR A 139 -5.16 11.10 11.57
CA TYR A 139 -4.18 10.74 10.54
C TYR A 139 -3.13 11.84 10.32
N LYS A 140 -3.51 13.11 10.48
CA LYS A 140 -2.58 14.24 10.42
C LYS A 140 -1.42 14.15 11.41
N GLY A 141 -1.59 13.43 12.52
CA GLY A 141 -0.55 13.22 13.53
C GLY A 141 0.55 12.22 13.13
N TYR A 142 0.36 11.44 12.06
CA TYR A 142 1.38 10.48 11.62
C TYR A 142 2.50 11.17 10.83
N LYS A 143 3.75 10.75 11.09
CA LYS A 143 4.95 11.21 10.36
C LYS A 143 4.79 11.06 8.84
N TRP A 144 4.13 10.00 8.39
CA TRP A 144 3.82 9.80 6.97
C TRP A 144 2.95 10.92 6.39
N ASN A 145 1.88 11.34 7.09
CA ASN A 145 1.08 12.48 6.65
C ASN A 145 1.87 13.80 6.76
N THR A 146 2.71 13.98 7.78
CA THR A 146 3.59 15.15 7.87
C THR A 146 4.51 15.24 6.64
N ALA A 147 5.11 14.13 6.21
CA ALA A 147 6.03 14.08 5.09
C ALA A 147 5.31 14.24 3.74
N THR A 148 4.17 13.57 3.55
CA THR A 148 3.44 13.57 2.27
C THR A 148 2.44 14.71 2.14
N GLN A 149 2.03 15.32 3.25
CA GLN A 149 0.97 16.32 3.32
C GLN A 149 -0.32 15.87 2.62
N MET A 150 -0.63 14.57 2.64
CA MET A 150 -1.82 14.00 2.00
C MET A 150 -3.08 14.73 2.45
N ILE A 151 -3.22 14.92 3.77
CA ILE A 151 -4.24 15.76 4.40
C ILE A 151 -3.54 16.98 4.99
N LYS A 152 -4.02 18.18 4.62
CA LYS A 152 -3.60 19.47 5.20
C LYS A 152 -4.52 19.79 6.37
#